data_AF-A0A967SE00-F1
#
_entry.id   AF-A0A967SE00-F1
#
_cell.length_a   1.000
_cell.length_b   1.000
_cell.length_c   1.000
_cell.angle_alpha   90.00
_cell.angle_beta   90.00
_cell.angle_gamma   90.00
#
_symmetry.space_group_name_H-M   'P 1'
#
loop_
_entity.id
_entity.type
_entity.pdbx_description
1 polymer ?
#
loop_
_entity_poly.entity_id
_entity_poly.type
_entity_poly.pdbx_seq_one_letter_code
_entity_poly.pdbx_strand_id
1 'polypeptide(L)'
;SDLNLLASAGALVLAVGILLTVVNGGWSLLLGEKAGGDPWEADTLEWATSSPPPSYNFAVLPWVRGRHPLWEERAGGDGAGFVLLD
;
A
#
# COMPACT_ATOMS: atom_id res chain seq x y z
N SER A 1 25.30 35.58 8.16
CA SER A 1 24.12 35.81 7.31
C SER A 1 23.78 34.59 6.46
N ASP A 2 24.78 33.83 6.02
CA ASP A 2 24.64 32.76 5.03
C ASP A 2 23.84 31.53 5.51
N LEU A 3 23.90 31.21 6.81
CA LEU A 3 23.11 30.10 7.38
C LEU A 3 21.60 30.36 7.31
N ASN A 4 21.16 31.61 7.50
CA ASN A 4 19.74 31.96 7.38
C ASN A 4 19.28 31.90 5.92
N LEU A 5 20.12 32.32 4.97
CA LEU A 5 19.82 32.21 3.54
C LEU A 5 19.70 30.74 3.11
N LEU A 6 20.64 29.89 3.54
CA LEU A 6 20.59 28.45 3.28
C LEU A 6 19.35 27.80 3.91
N ALA A 7 19.02 28.16 5.15
CA ALA A 7 17.83 27.66 5.82
C ALA A 7 16.54 28.06 5.08
N SER A 8 16.41 29.32 4.65
CA SER A 8 15.25 29.77 3.88
C SER A 8 15.16 29.11 2.49
N ALA A 9 16.29 28.88 1.82
CA ALA A 9 16.32 28.15 0.55
C ALA A 9 15.83 26.70 0.74
N GLY A 10 16.31 26.01 1.77
CA GLY A 10 15.84 24.66 2.13
C GLY A 10 14.36 24.63 2.47
N ALA A 11 13.86 25.62 3.22
CA ALA A 11 12.44 25.74 3.54
C ALA A 11 11.57 25.92 2.28
N LEU A 12 12.04 26.69 1.29
CA LEU A 12 11.35 26.84 0.00
C LEU A 12 11.27 25.52 -0.77
N VAL A 13 12.36 24.76 -0.81
CA VAL A 13 12.38 23.43 -1.45
C VAL A 13 11.40 22.48 -0.77
N LEU A 14 11.39 22.45 0.57
CA LEU A 14 10.42 21.65 1.32
C LEU A 14 8.98 22.09 1.06
N ALA A 15 8.71 23.40 1.03
CA ALA A 15 7.38 23.94 0.76
C ALA A 15 6.87 23.50 -0.62
N VAL A 16 7.72 23.53 -1.65
CA VAL A 16 7.37 23.04 -2.99
C VAL A 16 7.11 21.52 -2.97
N GLY A 17 7.95 20.73 -2.30
CA GLY A 17 7.74 19.28 -2.18
C GLY A 17 6.44 18.91 -1.47
N ILE A 18 6.11 19.61 -0.38
CA ILE A 18 4.84 19.45 0.33
C ILE A 18 3.67 19.84 -0.58
N LEU A 19 3.76 20.96 -1.29
CA LEU A 19 2.71 21.40 -2.21
C LEU A 19 2.46 20.35 -3.30
N LEU A 20 3.51 19.80 -3.92
CA LEU A 20 3.38 18.73 -4.91
C LEU A 20 2.72 17.48 -4.32
N THR A 21 3.07 17.10 -3.09
CA THR A 21 2.48 15.95 -2.40
C THR A 21 0.99 16.16 -2.13
N VAL A 22 0.59 17.35 -1.68
CA VAL A 22 -0.81 17.71 -1.43
C VAL A 22 -1.62 17.74 -2.73
N VAL A 23 -1.07 18.35 -3.80
CA VAL A 23 -1.72 18.40 -5.11
C VAL A 23 -1.89 16.98 -5.66
N ASN A 24 -0.86 16.14 -5.60
CA ASN A 24 -0.94 14.75 -6.03
C ASN A 24 -2.00 13.98 -5.24
N GLY A 25 -1.98 14.06 -3.91
CA GLY A 25 -2.98 13.40 -3.06
C GLY A 25 -4.40 13.88 -3.34
N GLY A 26 -4.61 15.18 -3.47
CA GLY A 26 -5.91 15.77 -3.83
C GLY A 26 -6.40 15.31 -5.20
N TRP A 27 -5.52 15.27 -6.20
CA TRP A 27 -5.83 14.76 -7.53
C TRP A 27 -6.21 13.28 -7.50
N SER A 28 -5.42 12.44 -6.82
CA SER A 28 -5.70 11.00 -6.68
C SER A 28 -7.03 10.73 -5.98
N LEU A 29 -7.41 11.51 -4.98
CA LEU A 29 -8.68 11.34 -4.26
C LEU A 29 -9.90 11.75 -5.11
N LEU A 30 -9.76 12.77 -5.96
CA LEU A 30 -10.89 13.33 -6.72
C LEU A 30 -11.05 12.71 -8.11
N LEU A 31 -9.94 12.37 -8.76
CA LEU A 31 -9.88 12.00 -10.18
C LEU A 31 -9.07 10.72 -10.44
N GLY A 32 -8.45 10.14 -9.42
CA GLY A 32 -7.64 8.93 -9.56
C GLY A 32 -8.47 7.69 -9.87
N GLU A 33 -7.87 6.75 -10.58
CA GLU A 33 -8.42 5.41 -10.75
C GLU A 33 -8.48 4.67 -9.42
N LYS A 34 -9.52 3.85 -9.22
CA LYS A 34 -9.64 3.03 -8.01
C LYS A 34 -8.59 1.93 -8.02
N ALA A 35 -7.84 1.82 -6.93
CA ALA A 35 -6.88 0.73 -6.77
C ALA A 35 -7.60 -0.63 -6.68
N GLY A 36 -7.03 -1.64 -7.34
CA GLY A 36 -7.37 -3.04 -7.09
C GLY A 36 -6.86 -3.52 -5.72
N GLY A 37 -7.10 -4.80 -5.40
CA GLY A 37 -6.60 -5.40 -4.15
C GLY A 37 -5.08 -5.51 -4.08
N ASP A 38 -4.44 -5.83 -5.21
CA ASP A 38 -2.99 -6.02 -5.32
C ASP A 38 -2.43 -5.34 -6.59
N PRO A 39 -2.27 -4.01 -6.61
CA PRO A 39 -1.69 -3.31 -7.76
C PRO A 39 -0.18 -3.54 -7.93
N TRP A 40 0.49 -4.16 -6.95
CA TRP A 40 1.96 -4.31 -6.94
C TRP A 40 2.44 -5.76 -7.02
N GLU A 41 1.50 -6.70 -7.13
CA GLU A 41 1.78 -8.13 -7.06
C GLU A 41 2.56 -8.52 -5.80
N ALA A 42 2.23 -7.94 -4.64
CA ALA A 42 2.99 -8.08 -3.40
C ALA A 42 2.79 -9.45 -2.69
N ASP A 43 3.58 -9.71 -1.64
CA ASP A 43 3.77 -11.03 -1.04
C ASP A 43 2.93 -11.30 0.22
N THR A 44 2.54 -10.24 0.92
CA THR A 44 1.91 -10.29 2.24
C THR A 44 0.38 -10.25 2.18
N LEU A 45 -0.29 -10.70 3.23
CA LEU A 45 -1.74 -10.94 3.23
C LEU A 45 -2.61 -9.68 3.10
N GLU A 46 -2.10 -8.49 3.42
CA GLU A 46 -2.85 -7.24 3.22
C GLU A 46 -3.17 -6.97 1.74
N TRP A 47 -2.45 -7.62 0.81
CA TRP A 47 -2.71 -7.55 -0.62
C TRP A 47 -3.67 -8.64 -1.11
N ALA A 48 -4.10 -9.55 -0.23
CA ALA A 48 -5.08 -10.59 -0.54
C ALA A 48 -6.54 -10.13 -0.34
N THR A 49 -6.76 -8.89 0.10
CA THR A 49 -8.08 -8.29 0.31
C THR A 49 -8.40 -7.24 -0.76
N SER A 50 -9.66 -6.83 -0.87
CA SER A 50 -10.05 -5.69 -1.72
C SER A 50 -9.46 -4.37 -1.22
N SER A 51 -9.44 -3.36 -2.10
CA SER A 51 -9.12 -1.97 -1.75
C SER A 51 -10.34 -1.06 -1.99
N PRO A 52 -10.93 -0.44 -0.94
CA PRO A 52 -10.57 -0.57 0.48
C PRO A 52 -10.89 -1.96 1.06
N PRO A 53 -10.23 -2.37 2.16
CA PRO A 53 -10.54 -3.63 2.82
C PRO A 53 -11.92 -3.59 3.48
N PRO A 54 -12.66 -4.71 3.51
CA PRO A 54 -13.89 -4.83 4.30
C PRO A 54 -13.58 -4.64 5.79
N SER A 55 -14.59 -4.25 6.60
CA SER A 55 -14.41 -4.07 8.05
C SER A 55 -13.96 -5.33 8.79
N TYR A 56 -14.21 -6.51 8.21
CA TYR A 56 -13.81 -7.81 8.73
C TYR A 56 -12.47 -8.31 8.16
N ASN A 57 -11.82 -7.55 7.27
CA ASN A 57 -10.64 -7.96 6.50
C ASN A 57 -10.91 -9.22 5.66
N PHE A 58 -10.64 -10.41 6.22
CA PHE A 58 -10.77 -11.69 5.53
C PHE A 58 -12.08 -12.38 5.89
N ALA A 59 -12.84 -12.82 4.89
CA ALA A 59 -14.05 -13.61 5.11
C ALA A 59 -13.75 -15.01 5.69
N VAL A 60 -12.57 -15.54 5.38
CA VAL A 60 -12.06 -16.82 5.89
C VAL A 60 -10.65 -16.58 6.41
N LEU A 61 -10.32 -17.14 7.59
CA LEU A 61 -8.99 -16.96 8.18
C LEU A 61 -7.91 -17.61 7.29
N PRO A 62 -6.87 -16.86 6.88
CA PRO A 62 -5.77 -17.42 6.13
C PRO A 62 -4.84 -18.23 7.05
N TRP A 63 -4.42 -19.38 6.55
CA TRP A 63 -3.40 -20.24 7.12
C TRP A 63 -2.06 -19.94 6.43
N VAL A 64 -1.13 -19.34 7.17
CA VAL A 64 0.17 -18.91 6.66
C VAL A 64 1.20 -20.04 6.84
N ARG A 65 1.82 -20.50 5.75
CA ARG A 65 2.85 -21.56 5.80
C ARG A 65 4.26 -21.07 5.47
N GLY A 66 4.38 -19.85 5.00
CA GLY A 66 5.65 -19.27 4.55
C GLY A 66 5.79 -17.80 4.93
N ARG A 67 6.95 -17.24 4.57
CA ARG A 67 7.23 -15.81 4.79
C ARG A 67 6.64 -14.91 3.73
N HIS A 68 6.36 -15.47 2.54
CA HIS A 68 5.84 -14.77 1.38
C HIS A 68 4.57 -15.46 0.86
N PRO A 69 3.48 -15.45 1.65
CA PRO A 69 2.32 -16.30 1.41
C PRO A 69 1.75 -16.17 -0.01
N LEU A 70 1.61 -14.95 -0.55
CA LEU A 70 1.00 -14.73 -1.86
C LEU A 70 1.92 -15.10 -3.03
N TRP A 71 3.22 -14.85 -2.92
CA TRP A 71 4.18 -15.27 -3.94
C TRP A 71 4.34 -16.78 -3.98
N GLU A 72 4.40 -17.42 -2.82
CA GLU A 72 4.50 -18.87 -2.72
C GLU A 72 3.23 -19.55 -3.26
N GLU A 73 2.04 -19.03 -2.95
CA GLU A 73 0.77 -19.50 -3.53
C GLU A 73 0.75 -19.33 -5.06
N ARG A 74 1.15 -18.16 -5.58
CA ARG A 74 1.23 -17.88 -7.02
C ARG A 74 2.25 -18.77 -7.75
N ALA A 75 3.34 -19.13 -7.07
CA ALA A 75 4.35 -20.07 -7.58
C ALA A 75 3.88 -21.54 -7.56
N GLY A 76 2.65 -21.81 -7.08
CA GLY A 76 2.10 -23.16 -6.95
C GLY A 76 2.59 -23.92 -5.71
N GLY A 77 3.19 -23.22 -4.75
CA GLY A 77 3.51 -23.73 -3.43
C GLY A 77 2.38 -23.52 -2.42
N ASP A 78 2.57 -23.98 -1.19
CA ASP A 78 1.53 -23.97 -0.15
C ASP A 78 1.53 -22.66 0.70
N GLY A 79 1.86 -21.51 0.11
CA GLY A 79 2.17 -20.25 0.82
C GLY A 79 1.09 -19.73 1.78
N ALA A 80 -0.14 -19.59 1.29
CA ALA A 80 -1.34 -19.36 2.07
C ALA A 80 -2.44 -20.35 1.65
N GLY A 81 -3.32 -20.71 2.58
CA GLY A 81 -4.56 -21.44 2.30
C GLY A 81 -5.70 -20.95 3.18
N PHE A 82 -6.94 -21.08 2.74
CA PHE A 82 -8.10 -20.66 3.54
C PHE A 82 -8.75 -21.90 4.15
N VAL A 83 -8.88 -21.94 5.49
CA VAL A 83 -9.59 -23.03 6.17
C VAL A 83 -11.10 -22.80 6.01
N LEU A 84 -11.75 -23.55 5.12
CA LEU A 84 -13.21 -23.67 5.20
C LEU A 84 -13.51 -24.46 6.48
N LEU A 85 -14.15 -23.82 7.46
CA LEU A 85 -14.72 -24.52 8.60
C LEU A 85 -16.00 -25.22 8.11
N ASP A 86 -15.86 -26.39 7.49
CA ASP A 86 -16.95 -27.35 7.28
C ASP A 86 -16.86 -28.53 8.26
#